data_AF-A0A418AEM2-F1
#
_entry.id   AF-A0A418AEM2-F1
#
_cell.length_a   1.000
_cell.length_b   1.000
_cell.length_c   1.000
_cell.angle_alpha   90.00
_cell.angle_beta   90.00
_cell.angle_gamma   90.00
#
_symmetry.space_group_name_H-M   'P 1'
#
loop_
_entity.id
_entity.type
_entity.pdbx_description
1 polymer ?
#
loop_
_entity_poly.entity_id
_entity_poly.type
_entity_poly.pdbx_seq_one_letter_code
_entity_poly.pdbx_strand_id
1 'polypeptide(L)'
;NISCLLTHHTPELDAECDRLFASYQRLLTSSNYATQRHALQILSKVLLDPRNGSAMMRYISDKHHLKVVMQLLREKSDALRLDAFHVFKIFVANPSKHADIQSLLLLNRDKLLKFVVEFGQDHSNAYPSLSAEIRLLVFTLEKLAPPDATSVPPAIPLSDPERPMTQKQLQVEVVDI
;
A
#
# COMPACT_ATOMS: atom_id res chain seq x y z
N ASN A 1 -7.01 -29.54 7.73
CA ASN A 1 -6.26 -28.89 8.83
C ASN A 1 -5.32 -27.86 8.19
N ILE A 2 -5.80 -26.62 8.05
CA ILE A 2 -5.11 -25.51 7.35
C ILE A 2 -3.85 -25.03 8.08
N SER A 3 -3.61 -25.50 9.31
CA SER A 3 -2.47 -25.08 10.13
C SER A 3 -1.12 -25.60 9.63
N CYS A 4 -1.07 -26.67 8.83
CA CYS A 4 0.17 -27.19 8.24
C CYS A 4 0.54 -26.47 6.92
N LEU A 5 -0.44 -25.80 6.30
CA LEU A 5 -0.29 -25.06 5.05
C LEU A 5 0.42 -23.71 5.23
N LEU A 6 0.82 -23.33 6.44
CA LEU A 6 1.29 -21.98 6.76
C LEU A 6 2.72 -21.96 7.35
N THR A 7 3.36 -23.12 7.52
CA THR A 7 4.67 -23.24 8.16
C THR A 7 5.81 -23.64 7.23
N HIS A 8 5.52 -24.09 6.00
CA HIS A 8 6.54 -24.36 4.98
C HIS A 8 6.34 -23.44 3.78
N HIS A 9 7.24 -22.47 3.61
CA HIS A 9 7.28 -21.60 2.44
C HIS A 9 7.82 -22.41 1.26
N THR A 10 6.94 -23.19 0.61
CA THR A 10 7.27 -23.84 -0.66
C THR A 10 6.65 -23.05 -1.81
N PRO A 11 7.32 -22.94 -2.97
CA PRO A 11 6.80 -22.23 -4.13
C PRO A 11 5.47 -22.81 -4.65
N GLU A 12 5.18 -24.10 -4.35
CA GLU A 12 3.87 -24.69 -4.68
C GLU A 12 2.72 -24.05 -3.90
N LEU A 13 3.00 -23.62 -2.67
CA LEU A 13 2.02 -22.99 -1.77
C LEU A 13 1.61 -21.60 -2.26
N ASP A 14 2.58 -20.83 -2.75
CA ASP A 14 2.35 -19.50 -3.31
C ASP A 14 1.46 -19.56 -4.56
N ALA A 15 1.71 -20.54 -5.44
CA ALA A 15 0.90 -20.76 -6.63
C ALA A 15 -0.53 -21.22 -6.28
N GLU A 16 -0.70 -21.99 -5.21
CA GLU A 16 -2.03 -22.37 -4.71
C GLU A 16 -2.77 -21.17 -4.11
N CYS A 17 -2.08 -20.27 -3.39
CA CYS A 17 -2.66 -19.03 -2.91
C CYS A 17 -3.17 -18.14 -4.04
N ASP A 18 -2.43 -17.99 -5.14
CA ASP A 18 -2.88 -17.22 -6.31
C ASP A 18 -4.16 -17.80 -6.92
N ARG A 19 -4.19 -19.12 -7.12
CA ARG A 19 -5.39 -19.81 -7.63
C ARG A 19 -6.59 -19.61 -6.71
N LEU A 20 -6.35 -19.67 -5.39
CA LEU A 20 -7.37 -19.47 -4.38
C LEU A 20 -7.88 -18.03 -4.42
N PHE A 21 -7.01 -17.01 -4.46
CA PHE A 21 -7.42 -15.61 -4.53
C PHE A 21 -8.18 -15.28 -5.81
N ALA A 22 -7.74 -15.78 -6.96
CA ALA A 22 -8.47 -15.63 -8.22
C ALA A 22 -9.88 -16.24 -8.15
N SER A 23 -10.02 -17.40 -7.51
CA SER A 23 -11.35 -18.00 -7.27
C SER A 23 -12.16 -17.20 -6.26
N TYR A 24 -11.54 -16.69 -5.20
CA TYR A 24 -12.17 -15.91 -4.15
C TYR A 24 -12.72 -14.59 -4.67
N GLN A 25 -12.06 -13.99 -5.65
CA GLN A 25 -12.49 -12.75 -6.28
C GLN A 25 -13.88 -12.89 -6.91
N ARG A 26 -14.21 -14.06 -7.46
CA ARG A 26 -15.56 -14.36 -7.97
C ARG A 26 -16.63 -14.33 -6.88
N LEU A 27 -16.28 -14.69 -5.65
CA LEU A 27 -17.19 -14.61 -4.50
C LEU A 27 -17.42 -13.15 -4.08
N LEU A 28 -16.34 -12.36 -4.04
CA LEU A 28 -16.38 -10.92 -3.72
C LEU A 28 -17.18 -10.12 -4.76
N THR A 29 -17.22 -10.56 -6.02
CA THR A 29 -17.99 -9.92 -7.10
C THR A 29 -19.27 -10.68 -7.44
N SER A 30 -19.71 -11.60 -6.57
CA SER A 30 -20.95 -12.35 -6.82
C SER A 30 -22.17 -11.42 -6.70
N SER A 31 -23.21 -11.67 -7.51
CA SER A 31 -24.48 -10.94 -7.41
C SER A 31 -25.30 -11.32 -6.17
N ASN A 32 -24.90 -12.38 -5.46
CA ASN A 32 -25.56 -12.82 -4.25
C ASN A 32 -25.01 -12.06 -3.03
N TYR A 33 -25.84 -11.17 -2.49
CA TYR A 33 -25.49 -10.34 -1.33
C TYR A 33 -24.93 -11.14 -0.15
N ALA A 34 -25.56 -12.27 0.21
CA ALA A 34 -25.11 -13.06 1.36
C ALA A 34 -23.73 -13.67 1.11
N THR A 35 -23.47 -14.17 -0.10
CA THR A 35 -22.18 -14.72 -0.51
C THR A 35 -21.09 -13.66 -0.48
N GLN A 36 -21.35 -12.50 -1.11
CA GLN A 36 -20.43 -11.38 -1.12
C GLN A 36 -20.09 -10.89 0.29
N ARG A 37 -21.11 -10.76 1.16
CA ARG A 37 -20.93 -10.33 2.54
C ARG A 37 -20.09 -11.31 3.36
N HIS A 38 -20.42 -12.59 3.31
CA HIS A 38 -19.66 -13.61 4.04
C HIS A 38 -18.22 -13.72 3.51
N ALA A 39 -18.03 -13.57 2.19
CA ALA A 39 -16.70 -13.56 1.60
C ALA A 39 -15.85 -12.38 2.13
N LEU A 40 -16.39 -11.16 2.20
CA LEU A 40 -15.65 -10.03 2.78
C LEU A 40 -15.26 -10.26 4.25
N GLN A 41 -16.19 -10.79 5.05
CA GLN A 41 -15.94 -11.06 6.48
C GLN A 41 -14.87 -12.11 6.70
N ILE A 42 -14.91 -13.19 5.90
CA ILE A 42 -13.89 -14.24 5.96
C ILE A 42 -12.55 -13.69 5.50
N LEU A 43 -12.52 -12.93 4.39
CA LEU A 43 -11.29 -12.32 3.88
C LEU A 43 -10.62 -11.43 4.93
N SER A 44 -11.37 -10.51 5.54
CA SER A 44 -10.85 -9.64 6.61
C SER A 44 -10.24 -10.44 7.76
N LYS A 45 -10.93 -11.49 8.22
CA LYS A 45 -10.42 -12.38 9.29
C LYS A 45 -9.15 -13.13 8.88
N VAL A 46 -9.11 -13.65 7.66
CA VAL A 46 -7.96 -14.38 7.12
C VAL A 46 -6.74 -13.48 7.01
N LEU A 47 -6.91 -12.25 6.50
CA LEU A 47 -5.82 -11.29 6.31
C LEU A 47 -5.28 -10.74 7.64
N LEU A 48 -6.11 -10.64 8.68
CA LEU A 48 -5.70 -10.14 9.99
C LEU A 48 -5.09 -11.22 10.91
N ASP A 49 -5.19 -12.50 10.54
CA ASP A 49 -4.60 -13.58 11.32
C ASP A 49 -3.06 -13.55 11.19
N PRO A 50 -2.30 -13.41 12.29
CA PRO A 50 -0.84 -13.36 12.25
C PRO A 50 -0.19 -14.58 11.59
N ARG A 51 -0.86 -15.73 11.60
CA ARG A 51 -0.39 -16.98 10.96
C ARG A 51 -0.43 -16.90 9.43
N ASN A 52 -1.23 -16.00 8.89
CA ASN A 52 -1.44 -15.83 7.44
C ASN A 52 -0.64 -14.66 6.87
N GLY A 53 0.40 -14.16 7.56
CA GLY A 53 1.13 -12.97 7.15
C GLY A 53 1.66 -13.00 5.72
N SER A 54 2.14 -14.16 5.25
CA SER A 54 2.60 -14.32 3.86
C SER A 54 1.45 -14.18 2.84
N ALA A 55 0.32 -14.84 3.09
CA ALA A 55 -0.89 -14.71 2.28
C ALA A 55 -1.46 -13.29 2.32
N MET A 56 -1.41 -12.61 3.48
CA MET A 56 -1.80 -11.22 3.63
C MET A 56 -0.94 -10.31 2.75
N MET A 57 0.39 -10.40 2.88
CA MET A 57 1.33 -9.58 2.10
C MET A 57 1.16 -9.80 0.59
N ARG A 58 0.90 -11.05 0.18
CA ARG A 58 0.62 -11.41 -1.21
C ARG A 58 -0.71 -10.84 -1.71
N TYR A 59 -1.76 -10.90 -0.91
CA TYR A 59 -3.07 -10.36 -1.30
C TYR A 59 -3.00 -8.83 -1.48
N ILE A 60 -2.35 -8.13 -0.55
CA ILE A 60 -2.33 -6.66 -0.55
C ILE A 60 -1.32 -6.03 -1.53
N SER A 61 -0.44 -6.83 -2.14
CA SER A 61 0.49 -6.35 -3.16
C SER A 61 -0.15 -6.25 -4.56
N ASP A 62 -1.29 -6.91 -4.77
CA ASP A 62 -1.99 -6.91 -6.06
C ASP A 62 -2.96 -5.72 -6.20
N LYS A 63 -2.69 -4.90 -7.23
CA LYS A 63 -3.50 -3.74 -7.61
C LYS A 63 -4.94 -4.10 -7.99
N HIS A 64 -5.18 -5.29 -8.55
CA HIS A 64 -6.51 -5.75 -8.92
C HIS A 64 -7.38 -6.00 -7.68
N HIS A 65 -6.82 -6.61 -6.62
CA HIS A 65 -7.51 -6.78 -5.35
C HIS A 65 -7.93 -5.43 -4.75
N LEU A 66 -7.02 -4.45 -4.71
CA LEU A 66 -7.35 -3.11 -4.21
C LEU A 66 -8.49 -2.46 -5.02
N LYS A 67 -8.48 -2.58 -6.35
CA LYS A 67 -9.56 -2.04 -7.19
C LYS A 67 -10.92 -2.65 -6.86
N VAL A 68 -10.99 -3.96 -6.66
CA VAL A 68 -12.25 -4.64 -6.27
C VAL A 68 -12.72 -4.16 -4.91
N VAL A 69 -11.82 -4.08 -3.92
CA VAL A 69 -12.17 -3.54 -2.60
C VAL A 69 -12.67 -2.10 -2.71
N MET A 70 -12.00 -1.24 -3.47
CA MET A 70 -12.42 0.15 -3.69
C MET A 70 -13.77 0.28 -4.43
N GLN A 71 -14.13 -0.68 -5.28
CA GLN A 71 -15.46 -0.74 -5.89
C GLN A 71 -16.52 -1.10 -4.85
N LEU A 72 -16.24 -2.06 -3.97
CA LEU A 72 -17.16 -2.51 -2.91
C LEU A 72 -17.43 -1.42 -1.87
N LEU A 73 -16.52 -0.47 -1.67
CA LEU A 73 -16.75 0.73 -0.84
C LEU A 73 -17.88 1.63 -1.37
N ARG A 74 -18.32 1.44 -2.62
CA ARG A 74 -19.40 2.21 -3.26
C ARG A 74 -20.73 1.47 -3.28
N GLU A 75 -20.82 0.31 -2.65
CA GLU A 75 -22.05 -0.46 -2.58
C GLU A 75 -23.15 0.28 -1.82
N LYS A 76 -24.41 0.01 -2.19
CA LYS A 76 -25.57 0.65 -1.54
C LYS A 76 -25.74 0.17 -0.09
N SER A 77 -25.42 -1.10 0.17
CA SER A 77 -25.52 -1.70 1.49
C SER A 77 -24.43 -1.17 2.41
N ASP A 78 -24.85 -0.55 3.51
CA ASP A 78 -23.94 -0.04 4.54
C ASP A 78 -23.07 -1.15 5.14
N ALA A 79 -23.65 -2.31 5.38
CA ALA A 79 -22.93 -3.47 5.86
C ALA A 79 -21.81 -3.94 4.92
N LEU A 80 -22.06 -3.96 3.61
CA LEU A 80 -21.02 -4.31 2.63
C LEU A 80 -19.91 -3.26 2.60
N ARG A 81 -20.26 -1.97 2.68
CA ARG A 81 -19.26 -0.91 2.74
C ARG A 81 -18.38 -1.04 3.99
N LEU A 82 -18.96 -1.36 5.14
CA LEU A 82 -18.22 -1.58 6.39
C LEU A 82 -17.30 -2.80 6.31
N ASP A 83 -17.82 -3.93 5.81
CA ASP A 83 -17.02 -5.15 5.61
C ASP A 83 -15.89 -4.92 4.59
N ALA A 84 -16.13 -4.15 3.52
CA ALA A 84 -15.10 -3.74 2.55
C ALA A 84 -14.08 -2.74 3.14
N PHE A 85 -14.53 -1.82 4.00
CA PHE A 85 -13.66 -0.87 4.69
C PHE A 85 -12.66 -1.59 5.61
N HIS A 86 -13.08 -2.66 6.28
CA HIS A 86 -12.19 -3.50 7.08
C HIS A 86 -11.08 -4.19 6.27
N VAL A 87 -11.31 -4.49 4.99
CA VAL A 87 -10.27 -5.00 4.09
C VAL A 87 -9.41 -3.85 3.56
N PHE A 88 -10.05 -2.74 3.14
CA PHE A 88 -9.36 -1.55 2.62
C PHE A 88 -8.31 -1.00 3.58
N LYS A 89 -8.61 -0.92 4.88
CA LYS A 89 -7.67 -0.39 5.87
C LYS A 89 -6.36 -1.20 5.93
N ILE A 90 -6.38 -2.49 5.60
CA ILE A 90 -5.19 -3.36 5.58
C ILE A 90 -4.23 -2.93 4.47
N PHE A 91 -4.75 -2.57 3.28
CA PHE A 91 -3.93 -2.03 2.18
C PHE A 91 -3.25 -0.71 2.56
N VAL A 92 -4.00 0.19 3.21
CA VAL A 92 -3.49 1.51 3.58
C VAL A 92 -2.52 1.42 4.75
N ALA A 93 -2.78 0.55 5.73
CA ALA A 93 -1.95 0.39 6.92
C ALA A 93 -0.61 -0.32 6.67
N ASN A 94 -0.44 -1.01 5.54
CA ASN A 94 0.83 -1.67 5.20
C ASN A 94 1.98 -0.64 5.11
N PRO A 95 3.04 -0.73 5.94
CA PRO A 95 4.17 0.19 5.87
C PRO A 95 5.02 -0.01 4.60
N SER A 96 5.08 -1.24 4.09
CA SER A 96 5.88 -1.62 2.92
C SER A 96 4.97 -1.81 1.69
N LYS A 97 4.35 -0.72 1.24
CA LYS A 97 3.42 -0.75 0.10
C LYS A 97 4.16 -1.04 -1.19
N HIS A 98 3.59 -1.90 -2.03
CA HIS A 98 4.10 -2.09 -3.39
C HIS A 98 3.91 -0.81 -4.22
N ALA A 99 4.84 -0.52 -5.14
CA ALA A 99 4.84 0.72 -5.92
C ALA A 99 3.52 0.97 -6.68
N ASP A 100 2.94 -0.09 -7.23
CA ASP A 100 1.64 -0.06 -7.92
C ASP A 100 0.46 0.31 -7.01
N ILE A 101 0.49 -0.17 -5.76
CA ILE A 101 -0.53 0.10 -4.76
C ILE A 101 -0.42 1.56 -4.32
N GLN A 102 0.79 2.00 -3.99
CA GLN A 102 1.07 3.38 -3.62
C GLN A 102 0.65 4.35 -4.72
N SER A 103 1.00 4.06 -5.97
CA SER A 103 0.62 4.89 -7.13
C SER A 103 -0.90 4.96 -7.31
N LEU A 104 -1.62 3.84 -7.12
CA LEU A 104 -3.08 3.83 -7.22
C LEU A 104 -3.76 4.63 -6.09
N LEU A 105 -3.26 4.51 -4.86
CA LEU A 105 -3.74 5.29 -3.72
C LEU A 105 -3.47 6.79 -3.93
N LEU A 106 -2.27 7.15 -4.41
CA LEU A 106 -1.87 8.53 -4.65
C LEU A 106 -2.75 9.18 -5.73
N LEU A 107 -3.02 8.46 -6.83
CA LEU A 107 -3.90 8.90 -7.90
C LEU A 107 -5.33 9.21 -7.42
N ASN A 108 -5.80 8.52 -6.37
CA ASN A 108 -7.15 8.68 -5.82
C ASN A 108 -7.17 9.38 -4.46
N ARG A 109 -6.05 9.96 -4.01
CA ARG A 109 -5.85 10.40 -2.62
C ARG A 109 -6.95 11.32 -2.14
N ASP A 110 -7.26 12.38 -2.87
CA ASP A 110 -8.21 13.40 -2.42
C ASP A 110 -9.64 12.83 -2.30
N LYS A 111 -10.02 11.93 -3.22
CA LYS A 111 -11.31 11.22 -3.17
C LYS A 111 -11.37 10.23 -2.01
N LEU A 112 -10.27 9.53 -1.75
CA LEU A 112 -10.16 8.59 -0.63
C LEU A 112 -10.20 9.30 0.71
N LEU A 113 -9.50 10.43 0.85
CA LEU A 113 -9.54 11.25 2.07
C LEU A 113 -10.95 11.73 2.38
N LYS A 114 -11.63 12.30 1.37
CA LYS A 114 -13.03 12.71 1.50
C LYS A 114 -13.92 11.54 1.94
N PHE A 115 -13.81 10.40 1.24
CA PHE A 115 -14.57 9.20 1.57
C PHE A 115 -14.30 8.71 3.01
N VAL A 116 -13.04 8.62 3.44
CA VAL A 116 -12.69 8.12 4.78
C VAL A 116 -13.26 9.03 5.86
N VAL A 117 -13.19 10.35 5.69
CA VAL A 117 -13.77 11.31 6.65
C VAL A 117 -15.29 11.17 6.73
N GLU A 118 -15.98 11.18 5.58
CA GLU A 118 -17.44 11.02 5.51
C GLU A 118 -17.89 9.67 6.09
N PHE A 119 -17.21 8.59 5.72
CA PHE A 119 -17.48 7.25 6.24
C PHE A 119 -17.36 7.19 7.77
N GLY A 120 -16.33 7.82 8.33
CA GLY A 120 -16.13 7.90 9.77
C GLY A 120 -17.22 8.69 10.49
N GLN A 121 -17.76 9.74 9.88
CA GLN A 121 -18.87 10.53 10.42
C GLN A 121 -20.19 9.75 10.41
N ASP A 122 -20.49 9.06 9.31
CA ASP A 122 -21.72 8.27 9.17
C ASP A 122 -21.79 7.12 10.20
N HIS A 123 -20.63 6.62 10.62
CA HIS A 123 -20.51 5.44 11.48
C HIS A 123 -20.02 5.75 12.91
N SER A 124 -19.76 7.01 13.25
CA SER A 124 -19.14 7.39 14.54
C SER A 124 -19.99 6.99 15.74
N ASN A 125 -21.32 7.05 15.59
CA ASN A 125 -22.27 6.73 16.65
C ASN A 125 -22.40 5.21 16.88
N ALA A 126 -22.27 4.43 15.80
CA ALA A 126 -22.39 2.97 15.85
C ALA A 126 -21.08 2.29 16.30
N TYR A 127 -19.93 2.89 15.98
CA TYR A 127 -18.61 2.29 16.22
C TYR A 127 -17.62 3.32 16.79
N PRO A 128 -17.62 3.55 18.12
CA PRO A 128 -16.72 4.54 18.74
C PRO A 128 -15.23 4.28 18.49
N SER A 129 -14.83 3.00 18.39
CA SER A 129 -13.46 2.58 18.10
C SER A 129 -13.00 2.91 16.66
N LEU A 130 -13.94 3.15 15.74
CA LEU A 130 -13.64 3.50 14.35
C LEU A 130 -12.89 4.83 14.26
N SER A 131 -13.14 5.76 15.18
CA SER A 131 -12.52 7.10 15.17
C SER A 131 -10.98 7.07 15.14
N ALA A 132 -10.35 6.15 15.87
CA ALA A 132 -8.90 5.98 15.86
C ALA A 132 -8.40 5.43 14.52
N GLU A 133 -9.12 4.47 13.94
CA GLU A 133 -8.81 3.91 12.62
C GLU A 133 -8.89 4.98 11.53
N ILE A 134 -9.94 5.81 11.55
CA ILE A 134 -10.14 6.91 10.60
C ILE A 134 -8.98 7.91 10.67
N ARG A 135 -8.59 8.33 11.88
CA ARG A 135 -7.45 9.25 12.08
C ARG A 135 -6.15 8.67 11.51
N LEU A 136 -5.89 7.39 11.77
CA LEU A 136 -4.69 6.71 11.26
C LEU A 136 -4.69 6.65 9.73
N LEU A 137 -5.84 6.32 9.12
CA LEU A 137 -5.97 6.24 7.67
C LEU A 137 -5.82 7.60 7.00
N VAL A 138 -6.46 8.64 7.53
CA VAL A 138 -6.30 10.02 7.03
C VAL A 138 -4.83 10.44 7.07
N PHE A 139 -4.18 10.29 8.22
CA PHE A 139 -2.76 10.59 8.36
C PHE A 139 -1.88 9.82 7.36
N THR A 140 -2.16 8.52 7.18
CA THR A 140 -1.40 7.68 6.27
C THR A 140 -1.58 8.10 4.81
N LEU A 141 -2.81 8.44 4.40
CA LEU A 141 -3.13 8.89 3.05
C LEU A 141 -2.53 10.27 2.75
N GLU A 142 -2.55 11.20 3.71
CA GLU A 142 -1.93 12.52 3.59
C GLU A 142 -0.41 12.44 3.40
N LYS A 143 0.24 11.51 4.12
CA LYS A 143 1.69 11.30 4.04
C LYS A 143 2.16 10.44 2.87
N LEU A 144 1.27 10.00 1.98
CA LEU A 144 1.70 9.28 0.78
C LEU A 144 2.56 10.19 -0.11
N ALA A 145 3.78 9.73 -0.41
CA ALA A 145 4.69 10.38 -1.34
C ALA A 145 4.76 9.59 -2.66
N PRO A 146 5.25 10.17 -3.76
CA PRO A 146 5.59 9.41 -4.97
C PRO A 146 6.70 8.39 -4.67
N PRO A 147 6.68 7.18 -5.28
CA PRO A 147 7.69 6.16 -5.05
C PRO A 147 9.13 6.59 -5.38
N ASP A 148 9.32 7.61 -6.24
CA ASP A 148 10.64 8.07 -6.69
C ASP A 148 11.24 9.25 -5.88
N ALA A 149 10.56 9.75 -4.85
CA ALA A 149 11.03 10.93 -4.11
C ALA A 149 12.23 10.65 -3.17
N THR A 150 12.72 9.41 -3.09
CA THR A 150 13.77 8.99 -2.15
C THR A 150 15.16 8.76 -2.77
N SER A 151 15.36 9.03 -4.06
CA SER A 151 16.64 8.70 -4.74
C SER A 151 17.23 9.77 -5.65
N VAL A 152 16.80 11.04 -5.58
CA VAL A 152 17.51 12.12 -6.28
C VAL A 152 18.54 12.75 -5.33
N PRO A 153 19.83 12.36 -5.38
CA PRO A 153 20.89 13.16 -4.77
C PRO A 153 20.87 14.56 -5.40
N PRO A 154 21.11 15.63 -4.63
CA PRO A 154 21.13 16.97 -5.17
C PRO A 154 22.16 17.02 -6.29
N ALA A 155 21.69 17.37 -7.50
CA ALA A 155 22.56 17.59 -8.65
C ALA A 155 23.60 18.63 -8.24
N ILE A 156 24.85 18.18 -8.09
CA ILE A 156 26.00 19.07 -7.96
C ILE A 156 25.98 19.94 -9.21
N PRO A 157 25.93 21.29 -9.09
CA PRO A 157 26.01 22.13 -10.27
C PRO A 157 27.36 21.85 -10.92
N LEU A 158 27.35 21.40 -12.19
CA LEU A 158 28.56 21.36 -13.02
C LEU A 158 29.23 22.73 -12.90
N SER A 159 30.38 22.77 -12.23
CA SER A 159 31.25 23.93 -12.27
C SER A 159 31.85 24.01 -13.67
N ASP A 160 31.69 25.16 -14.31
CA ASP A 160 32.17 25.46 -15.66
C ASP A 160 33.63 25.02 -15.89
N PRO A 161 34.00 24.60 -17.12
CA PRO A 161 35.36 24.23 -17.43
C PRO A 161 36.28 25.46 -17.43
N GLU A 162 37.43 25.26 -16.81
CA GLU A 162 38.63 26.08 -16.75
C GLU A 162 38.83 27.10 -17.89
N ARG A 163 39.06 28.37 -17.51
CA ARG A 163 39.87 29.28 -18.32
C ARG A 163 41.34 28.83 -18.26
N PRO A 164 42.10 28.85 -19.37
CA PRO A 164 43.50 28.45 -19.32
C PRO A 164 44.32 29.51 -18.56
N MET A 165 45.00 29.09 -17.49
CA MET A 165 46.06 29.88 -16.87
C MET A 165 47.36 29.74 -17.68
N THR A 166 47.91 30.88 -18.05
CA THR A 166 49.17 31.05 -18.78
C THR A 166 50.33 30.38 -18.04
N GLN A 167 51.13 29.60 -18.77
CA GLN A 167 52.39 29.03 -18.31
C GLN A 167 53.32 30.10 -17.72
N LYS A 168 53.80 29.88 -16.49
CA LYS A 168 55.17 30.23 -16.13
C LYS A 168 55.75 29.14 -15.23
N GLN A 169 56.68 28.39 -15.81
CA GLN A 169 57.39 27.28 -15.18
C GLN A 169 58.32 27.73 -14.04
N LEU A 170 58.30 26.87 -13.03
CA LEU A 170 59.20 26.62 -11.92
C LEU A 170 60.71 26.63 -12.28
N GLN A 171 61.55 27.15 -11.38
CA GLN A 171 62.88 26.64 -10.98
C GLN A 171 63.23 27.34 -9.65
N VAL A 172 62.93 26.71 -8.50
CA VAL A 172 63.80 25.83 -7.69
C VAL A 172 65.01 26.56 -7.09
N GLU A 173 64.99 26.66 -5.75
CA GLU A 173 66.10 27.02 -4.84
C GLU A 173 67.40 26.26 -5.15
N VAL A 174 68.57 26.82 -4.81
CA VAL A 174 69.55 26.24 -3.85
C VAL A 174 70.71 27.25 -3.64
N VAL A 175 70.75 27.81 -2.42
CA VAL A 175 71.89 27.94 -1.47
C VAL A 175 73.25 28.52 -1.94
N ASP A 176 73.66 29.58 -1.23
CA ASP A 176 75.03 30.08 -1.04
C ASP A 176 76.07 28.98 -0.75
N ILE A 177 77.19 29.00 -1.49
CA ILE A 177 78.61 29.02 -1.06
C ILE A 177 79.51 28.89 -2.29
#